data_AF-A0A834PIR2-F1
#
_entry.id   AF-A0A834PIR2-F1
#
_cell.length_a   1.000
_cell.length_b   1.000
_cell.length_c   1.000
_cell.angle_alpha   90.00
_cell.angle_beta   90.00
_cell.angle_gamma   90.00
#
_symmetry.space_group_name_H-M   'P 1'
#
loop_
_entity.id
_entity.type
_entity.pdbx_description
1 polymer ?
#
loop_
_entity_poly.entity_id
_entity_poly.type
_entity_poly.pdbx_seq_one_letter_code
_entity_poly.pdbx_strand_id
1 'polypeptide(L)'
;MDLNLLSDSPLSCPLDLLISALRLTSDPISPCPYRAQGNCDPEAPVTEGTRCCRRQAYLDLEKTKWADNWVVEPPGFLVYECAGSCLQLPERLANKWPFLGPRQCIASETTSLPVIVNVKEGSRTRLQVVSLPNMRVQECSCVSDGAPVSRGLQP
;
A
#
# COMPACT_ATOMS: atom_id res chain seq x y z
N MET A 1 -1.07 -26.45 -1.31
CA MET A 1 -1.63 -25.46 -2.26
C MET A 1 -1.40 -24.10 -1.62
N ASP A 2 -0.37 -23.38 -2.05
CA ASP A 2 0.09 -22.15 -1.40
C ASP A 2 -0.77 -20.95 -1.80
N LEU A 3 -1.49 -20.38 -0.85
CA LEU A 3 -2.30 -19.17 -1.03
C LEU A 3 -1.45 -17.90 -1.25
N ASN A 4 -0.13 -17.97 -1.07
CA ASN A 4 0.81 -16.87 -1.27
C ASN A 4 1.04 -16.50 -2.75
N LEU A 5 0.44 -17.24 -3.70
CA LEU A 5 0.54 -16.99 -5.16
C LEU A 5 -0.51 -16.00 -5.71
N LEU A 6 -1.49 -15.58 -4.91
CA LEU A 6 -2.64 -14.78 -5.34
C LEU A 6 -2.49 -13.27 -5.13
N SER A 7 -1.53 -12.81 -4.33
CA SER A 7 -1.36 -11.38 -4.05
C SER A 7 -0.65 -10.61 -5.16
N ASP A 8 0.06 -11.30 -6.08
CA ASP A 8 1.13 -10.65 -6.87
C ASP A 8 1.28 -11.05 -8.35
N SER A 9 0.27 -11.67 -8.96
CA SER A 9 0.47 -12.37 -10.25
C SER A 9 -0.02 -11.66 -11.53
N PRO A 10 0.82 -11.60 -12.59
CA PRO A 10 0.38 -11.90 -13.97
C PRO A 10 1.43 -12.55 -14.92
N LEU A 11 1.80 -13.83 -14.89
CA LEU A 11 1.27 -15.04 -14.28
C LEU A 11 1.79 -15.35 -12.84
N SER A 12 2.08 -14.36 -11.99
CA SER A 12 3.41 -13.94 -11.48
C SER A 12 4.50 -13.92 -12.53
N CYS A 13 4.89 -12.73 -13.01
CA CYS A 13 5.82 -12.47 -14.13
C CYS A 13 7.22 -13.13 -14.01
N PRO A 14 7.62 -14.02 -14.95
CA PRO A 14 9.02 -14.32 -15.24
C PRO A 14 9.32 -14.39 -16.76
N LEU A 15 10.56 -14.10 -17.15
CA LEU A 15 11.33 -14.38 -18.38
C LEU A 15 10.73 -14.54 -19.82
N ASP A 16 9.42 -14.66 -20.06
CA ASP A 16 8.87 -14.88 -21.42
C ASP A 16 8.75 -13.60 -22.26
N LEU A 17 8.93 -12.41 -21.65
CA LEU A 17 8.81 -11.12 -22.32
C LEU A 17 10.10 -10.56 -22.93
N LEU A 18 11.22 -11.28 -22.83
CA LEU A 18 12.44 -10.95 -23.60
C LEU A 18 12.23 -11.08 -25.12
N ILE A 19 11.21 -11.83 -25.57
CA ILE A 19 10.99 -12.09 -27.00
C ILE A 19 10.16 -10.98 -27.69
N SER A 20 9.29 -10.27 -26.96
CA SER A 20 8.47 -9.19 -27.54
C SER A 20 9.09 -7.79 -27.44
N ALA A 21 10.18 -7.63 -26.66
CA ALA A 21 10.88 -6.36 -26.48
C ALA A 21 11.62 -5.84 -27.75
N LEU A 22 11.50 -6.54 -28.89
CA LEU A 22 12.15 -6.11 -30.13
C LEU A 22 11.34 -5.12 -30.97
N ARG A 23 10.11 -4.75 -30.61
CA ARG A 23 9.33 -3.81 -31.42
C ARG A 23 8.53 -2.79 -30.61
N LEU A 24 9.12 -1.59 -30.53
CA LEU A 24 8.46 -0.28 -30.60
C LEU A 24 7.48 0.06 -29.46
N THR A 25 7.93 0.77 -28.43
CA THR A 25 7.71 2.20 -28.17
C THR A 25 8.32 2.56 -26.81
N SER A 26 8.83 3.78 -26.71
CA SER A 26 9.52 4.33 -25.53
C SER A 26 8.54 4.87 -24.47
N ASP A 27 7.50 4.11 -24.11
CA ASP A 27 6.62 4.43 -22.99
C ASP A 27 7.03 3.62 -21.75
N PRO A 28 7.03 4.20 -20.53
CA PRO A 28 7.39 3.50 -19.29
C PRO A 28 6.22 2.62 -18.81
N ILE A 29 5.68 1.77 -19.68
CA ILE A 29 4.65 0.82 -19.30
C ILE A 29 5.34 -0.28 -18.51
N SER A 30 5.06 -0.35 -17.21
CA SER A 30 5.62 -1.38 -16.33
C SER A 30 5.37 -2.78 -16.92
N PRO A 31 6.37 -3.69 -16.92
CA PRO A 31 6.28 -5.01 -17.56
C PRO A 31 5.19 -5.94 -16.98
N CYS A 32 4.60 -5.57 -15.83
CA CYS A 32 3.57 -6.35 -15.14
C CYS A 32 2.36 -5.44 -14.85
N PRO A 33 1.36 -5.38 -15.75
CA PRO A 33 0.25 -4.43 -15.63
C PRO A 33 -0.75 -4.78 -14.51
N TYR A 34 -0.66 -5.97 -13.92
CA TYR A 34 -1.52 -6.42 -12.81
C TYR A 34 -0.85 -6.33 -11.43
N ARG A 35 0.42 -5.89 -11.37
CA ARG A 35 1.09 -5.50 -10.13
C ARG A 35 0.86 -4.01 -9.91
N ALA A 36 0.98 -3.56 -8.66
CA ALA A 36 1.12 -2.14 -8.38
C ALA A 36 2.33 -1.53 -9.11
N GLN A 37 2.22 -0.27 -9.51
CA GLN A 37 3.23 0.50 -10.23
C GLN A 37 4.42 0.90 -9.34
N GLY A 38 4.32 0.73 -8.02
CA GLY A 38 5.29 1.27 -7.07
C GLY A 38 4.83 2.63 -6.58
N ASN A 39 5.65 3.69 -6.68
CA ASN A 39 5.24 5.04 -6.29
C ASN A 39 4.43 5.72 -7.40
N CYS A 40 3.45 6.55 -7.03
CA CYS A 40 2.76 7.41 -7.98
C CYS A 40 3.69 8.52 -8.48
N ASP A 41 3.48 8.98 -9.72
CA ASP A 41 4.10 10.20 -10.22
C ASP A 41 3.50 11.41 -9.47
N PRO A 42 4.31 12.24 -8.77
CA PRO A 42 3.81 13.39 -8.04
C PRO A 42 3.24 14.50 -8.93
N GLU A 43 3.59 14.54 -10.22
CA GLU A 43 3.15 15.57 -11.16
C GLU A 43 1.87 15.18 -11.90
N ALA A 44 1.53 13.89 -11.92
CA ALA A 44 0.33 13.38 -12.58
C ALA A 44 -0.85 13.23 -11.60
N PRO A 45 -2.05 13.71 -11.96
CA PRO A 45 -3.23 13.50 -11.13
C PRO A 45 -3.63 12.02 -11.10
N VAL A 46 -3.92 11.50 -9.90
CA VAL A 46 -4.51 10.15 -9.76
C VAL A 46 -5.94 10.19 -10.27
N THR A 47 -6.15 9.54 -11.42
CA THR A 47 -7.44 9.38 -12.09
C THR A 47 -7.88 7.90 -12.07
N GLU A 48 -9.09 7.61 -12.53
CA GLU A 48 -9.66 6.25 -12.56
C GLU A 48 -8.79 5.24 -13.34
N GLY A 49 -8.05 5.71 -14.35
CA GLY A 49 -7.10 4.91 -15.14
C GLY A 49 -5.69 4.78 -14.54
N THR A 50 -5.43 5.37 -13.37
CA THR A 50 -4.12 5.30 -12.72
C THR A 50 -3.94 3.92 -12.08
N ARG A 51 -2.85 3.23 -12.43
CA ARG A 51 -2.53 1.92 -11.83
C ARG A 51 -2.24 2.10 -10.34
N CYS A 52 -2.60 1.08 -9.56
CA CYS A 52 -2.35 1.03 -8.12
C CYS A 52 -0.90 1.46 -7.80
N CYS A 53 -0.75 2.53 -7.05
CA CYS A 53 0.54 3.13 -6.73
C CYS A 53 0.51 3.73 -5.32
N ARG A 54 1.69 3.92 -4.75
CA ARG A 54 1.93 4.48 -3.44
C ARG A 54 2.13 5.99 -3.58
N ARG A 55 1.18 6.76 -3.08
CA ARG A 55 1.22 8.22 -3.06
C ARG A 55 1.76 8.71 -1.73
N GLN A 56 2.66 9.69 -1.77
CA GLN A 56 3.14 10.36 -0.57
C GLN A 56 2.10 11.36 -0.08
N ALA A 57 1.86 11.37 1.22
CA ALA A 57 1.00 12.34 1.89
C ALA A 57 1.67 12.82 3.19
N TYR A 58 1.34 14.02 3.64
CA TYR A 58 1.85 14.55 4.90
C TYR A 58 0.73 14.54 5.93
N LEU A 59 0.95 13.83 7.04
CA LEU A 59 0.04 13.85 8.18
C LEU A 59 0.53 14.90 9.17
N ASP A 60 -0.23 15.98 9.24
CA ASP A 60 -0.02 17.06 10.20
C ASP A 60 -0.73 16.72 11.50
N LEU A 61 0.02 16.43 12.56
CA LEU A 61 -0.55 16.02 13.84
C LEU A 61 -1.20 17.19 14.57
N GLU A 62 -0.68 18.41 14.41
CA GLU A 62 -1.25 19.61 15.04
C GLU A 62 -2.67 19.91 14.54
N LYS A 63 -2.99 19.50 13.31
CA LYS A 63 -4.33 19.67 12.72
C LYS A 63 -5.29 18.52 13.04
N THR A 64 -4.82 17.50 13.75
CA THR A 64 -5.62 16.30 14.01
C THR A 64 -6.02 16.18 15.47
N LYS A 65 -7.33 16.07 15.72
CA LYS A 65 -7.86 15.97 17.09
C LYS A 65 -7.39 14.76 17.88
N TRP A 66 -6.96 13.70 17.17
CA TRP A 66 -6.47 12.50 17.83
C TRP A 66 -5.09 12.70 18.45
N ALA A 67 -4.33 13.74 18.07
CA ALA A 67 -2.99 14.06 18.60
C ALA A 67 -2.99 15.22 19.64
N ASP A 68 -4.14 15.88 19.83
CA ASP A 68 -4.28 17.03 20.71
C ASP A 68 -3.85 16.72 22.16
N ASN A 69 -2.85 17.45 22.65
CA ASN A 69 -2.37 17.48 24.05
C ASN A 69 -1.59 16.25 24.56
N TRP A 70 -1.24 15.28 23.72
CA TRP A 70 -0.41 14.13 24.15
C TRP A 70 0.80 13.87 23.26
N VAL A 71 0.78 14.16 21.95
CA VAL A 71 1.99 14.02 21.10
C VAL A 71 2.89 15.25 21.27
N VAL A 72 4.15 15.03 21.62
CA VAL A 72 5.16 16.08 21.78
C VAL A 72 6.01 16.20 20.51
N GLU A 73 6.45 15.08 19.96
CA GLU A 73 7.21 15.05 18.71
C GLU A 73 6.91 13.75 17.93
N PRO A 74 6.92 13.80 16.58
CA PRO A 74 7.05 14.99 15.71
C PRO A 74 5.73 15.78 15.57
N PRO A 75 5.74 17.04 15.07
CA PRO A 75 4.51 17.80 14.79
C PRO A 75 3.72 17.26 13.57
N GLY A 76 4.38 16.48 12.73
CA GLY A 76 3.79 15.81 11.57
C GLY A 76 4.84 14.95 10.87
N PHE A 77 4.39 14.06 9.99
CA PHE A 77 5.29 13.14 9.29
C PHE A 77 4.76 12.74 7.92
N LEU A 78 5.70 12.30 7.07
CA LEU A 78 5.37 11.74 5.78
C LEU A 78 4.78 10.35 5.94
N VAL A 79 3.51 10.25 5.56
CA VAL A 79 2.80 9.01 5.35
C VAL A 79 2.79 8.67 3.86
N TYR A 80 2.39 7.45 3.60
CA TYR A 80 2.12 7.00 2.24
C TYR A 80 0.77 6.32 2.24
N GLU A 81 0.06 6.47 1.14
CA GLU A 81 -1.25 5.88 0.92
C GLU A 81 -1.26 5.15 -0.41
N CYS A 82 -2.09 4.11 -0.52
CA CYS A 82 -2.30 3.44 -1.79
C CYS A 82 -3.43 4.15 -2.55
N ALA A 83 -3.17 4.48 -3.81
CA ALA A 83 -4.07 5.21 -4.67
C ALA A 83 -4.13 4.56 -6.06
N GLY A 84 -5.21 4.84 -6.80
CA GLY A 84 -5.44 4.26 -8.12
C GLY A 84 -6.24 2.96 -8.06
N SER A 85 -6.30 2.27 -9.21
CA SER A 85 -7.12 1.08 -9.41
C SER A 85 -6.29 -0.12 -9.86
N CYS A 86 -6.83 -1.32 -9.62
CA CYS A 86 -6.24 -2.58 -10.07
C CYS A 86 -6.99 -3.09 -11.28
N LEU A 87 -6.26 -3.62 -12.27
CA LEU A 87 -6.86 -4.31 -13.40
C LEU A 87 -7.59 -5.57 -12.91
N GLN A 88 -8.86 -5.67 -13.28
CA GLN A 88 -9.69 -6.82 -12.97
C GLN A 88 -9.30 -8.02 -13.83
N LEU A 89 -9.53 -9.23 -13.31
CA LEU A 89 -9.33 -10.44 -14.10
C LEU A 89 -10.39 -10.50 -15.22
N PRO A 90 -10.02 -10.99 -16.42
CA PRO A 90 -11.00 -11.26 -17.46
C PRO A 90 -12.10 -12.19 -16.96
N GLU A 91 -13.35 -11.96 -17.37
CA GLU A 91 -14.54 -12.70 -16.91
C GLU A 91 -14.39 -14.22 -17.00
N ARG A 92 -13.73 -14.74 -18.06
CA ARG A 92 -13.49 -16.18 -18.21
C ARG A 92 -12.69 -16.80 -17.06
N LEU A 93 -11.79 -16.04 -16.46
CA LEU A 93 -11.02 -16.46 -15.28
C LEU A 93 -11.82 -16.23 -13.99
N ALA A 94 -12.57 -15.13 -13.89
CA ALA A 94 -13.47 -14.89 -12.76
C ALA A 94 -14.50 -16.03 -12.60
N ASN A 95 -15.02 -16.56 -13.71
CA ASN A 95 -15.96 -17.69 -13.71
C ASN A 95 -15.34 -19.00 -13.18
N LYS A 96 -14.02 -19.18 -13.31
CA LYS A 96 -13.31 -20.33 -12.72
C LYS A 96 -13.12 -20.20 -11.22
N TRP A 97 -13.16 -18.97 -10.70
CA TRP A 97 -12.92 -18.65 -9.30
C TRP A 97 -14.04 -17.74 -8.77
N PRO A 98 -15.29 -18.23 -8.72
CA PRO A 98 -16.46 -17.41 -8.39
C PRO A 98 -16.44 -16.87 -6.95
N PHE A 99 -15.56 -17.40 -6.10
CA PHE A 99 -15.36 -16.96 -4.73
C PHE A 99 -14.41 -15.76 -4.60
N LEU A 100 -13.65 -15.44 -5.64
CA LEU A 100 -12.73 -14.30 -5.62
C LEU A 100 -13.49 -13.05 -6.02
N GLY A 101 -13.53 -12.07 -5.11
CA GLY A 101 -14.10 -10.77 -5.39
C GLY A 101 -13.21 -9.90 -6.29
N PRO A 102 -13.66 -8.66 -6.58
CA PRO A 102 -12.88 -7.72 -7.37
C PRO A 102 -11.52 -7.44 -6.73
N ARG A 103 -10.53 -7.14 -7.56
CA ARG A 103 -9.18 -6.74 -7.10
C ARG A 103 -9.21 -5.30 -6.60
N GLN A 104 -8.66 -5.09 -5.42
CA GLN A 104 -8.53 -3.79 -4.78
C GLN A 104 -7.06 -3.44 -4.58
N CYS A 105 -6.76 -2.13 -4.64
CA CYS A 105 -5.44 -1.59 -4.34
C CYS A 105 -5.34 -1.38 -2.83
N ILE A 106 -4.51 -2.17 -2.16
CA ILE A 106 -4.38 -2.14 -0.70
C ILE A 106 -2.92 -2.09 -0.26
N ALA A 107 -2.67 -1.63 0.96
CA ALA A 107 -1.34 -1.70 1.55
C ALA A 107 -0.99 -3.16 1.84
N SER A 108 0.09 -3.65 1.21
CA SER A 108 0.64 -4.99 1.47
C SER A 108 1.57 -4.98 2.68
N GLU A 109 2.36 -3.92 2.81
CA GLU A 109 3.34 -3.77 3.88
C GLU A 109 3.20 -2.41 4.55
N THR A 110 3.18 -2.42 5.88
CA THR A 110 3.09 -1.23 6.72
C THR A 110 4.13 -1.29 7.83
N THR A 111 4.70 -0.14 8.16
CA THR A 111 5.66 0.00 9.27
C THR A 111 5.08 0.82 10.39
N SER A 112 5.53 0.53 11.60
CA SER A 112 5.24 1.34 12.77
C SER A 112 6.03 2.64 12.79
N LEU A 113 5.51 3.65 13.48
CA LEU A 113 6.16 4.94 13.65
C LEU A 113 6.35 5.24 15.14
N PRO A 114 7.58 5.52 15.59
CA PRO A 114 7.82 5.98 16.96
C PRO A 114 7.35 7.43 17.13
N VAL A 115 6.64 7.69 18.23
CA VAL A 115 6.12 9.00 18.61
C VAL A 115 6.42 9.24 20.09
N ILE A 116 6.79 10.47 20.45
CA ILE A 116 7.02 10.87 21.83
C ILE A 116 5.72 11.44 22.40
N VAL A 117 5.25 10.87 23.51
CA VAL A 117 3.96 11.22 24.09
C VAL A 117 4.06 11.57 25.57
N ASN A 118 3.16 12.43 26.03
CA ASN A 118 2.93 12.73 27.43
C ASN A 118 1.97 11.70 28.04
N VAL A 119 2.48 10.88 28.96
CA VAL A 119 1.69 9.93 29.74
C VAL A 119 1.50 10.50 31.14
N LYS A 120 0.25 10.58 31.60
CA LYS A 120 -0.07 11.06 32.94
C LYS A 120 0.00 9.88 33.92
N GLU A 121 1.00 9.90 34.80
CA GLU A 121 1.17 8.92 35.86
C GLU A 121 0.90 9.59 37.21
N GLY A 122 -0.36 9.49 37.67
CA GLY A 122 -0.84 10.19 38.87
C GLY A 122 -0.84 11.71 38.70
N SER A 123 -0.02 12.40 39.51
CA SER A 123 0.13 13.87 39.49
C SER A 123 1.27 14.37 38.61
N ARG A 124 2.05 13.49 37.98
CA ARG A 124 3.21 13.85 37.15
C ARG A 124 3.00 13.43 35.70
N THR A 125 3.41 14.30 34.79
CA THR A 125 3.47 13.98 33.35
C THR A 125 4.86 13.41 33.05
N ARG A 126 4.91 12.25 32.39
CA ARG A 126 6.15 11.62 31.92
C ARG A 126 6.15 11.53 30.40
N LEU A 127 7.31 11.75 29.79
CA LEU A 127 7.51 11.52 28.37
C LEU A 127 7.79 10.04 28.12
N GLN A 128 7.08 9.45 27.16
CA GLN A 128 7.29 8.07 26.74
C GLN A 128 7.38 7.98 25.22
N VAL A 129 8.28 7.15 24.72
CA VAL A 129 8.32 6.77 23.30
C VAL A 129 7.38 5.61 23.09
N VAL A 130 6.38 5.78 22.24
CA VAL A 130 5.42 4.74 21.85
C VAL A 130 5.52 4.48 20.35
N SER A 131 5.36 3.23 19.94
CA SER A 131 5.37 2.86 18.53
C SER A 131 3.94 2.66 18.05
N LEU A 132 3.47 3.53 17.16
CA LEU A 132 2.15 3.43 16.57
C LEU A 132 2.20 2.43 15.41
N PRO A 133 1.46 1.30 15.47
CA PRO A 133 1.49 0.29 14.41
C PRO A 133 0.77 0.78 13.16
N ASN A 134 1.20 0.25 12.00
CA ASN A 134 0.52 0.46 10.71
C ASN A 134 0.38 1.91 10.24
N MET A 135 1.28 2.80 10.67
CA MET A 135 1.17 4.23 10.37
C MET A 135 1.73 4.62 9.00
N ARG A 136 2.69 3.86 8.46
CA ARG A 136 3.35 4.19 7.19
C ARG A 136 3.27 3.02 6.23
N VAL A 137 2.61 3.24 5.09
CA VAL A 137 2.60 2.26 4.00
C VAL A 137 3.99 2.18 3.36
N GLN A 138 4.55 0.98 3.32
CA GLN A 138 5.80 0.70 2.61
C GLN A 138 5.52 0.25 1.19
N GLU A 139 4.57 -0.66 1.00
CA GLU A 139 4.24 -1.20 -0.30
C GLU A 139 2.72 -1.30 -0.50
N CYS A 140 2.30 -1.08 -1.75
CA CYS A 140 0.93 -1.26 -2.21
C CYS A 140 0.88 -2.45 -3.16
N SER A 141 -0.18 -3.25 -3.08
CA SER A 141 -0.39 -4.38 -3.97
C SER A 141 -1.86 -4.51 -4.39
N CYS A 142 -2.08 -5.28 -5.46
CA CYS A 142 -3.41 -5.55 -5.99
C CYS A 142 -3.88 -6.92 -5.52
N VAL A 143 -4.84 -6.95 -4.60
CA VAL A 143 -5.33 -8.21 -3.98
C VAL A 143 -6.80 -8.41 -4.29
N SER A 144 -7.21 -9.65 -4.57
CA SER A 144 -8.63 -10.00 -4.69
C SER A 144 -9.27 -10.20 -3.32
N ASP A 145 -10.49 -9.69 -3.12
CA ASP A 145 -11.25 -9.96 -1.91
C ASP A 145 -11.41 -11.48 -1.68
N GLY A 146 -11.06 -11.94 -0.47
CA GLY A 146 -11.02 -13.36 -0.09
C GLY A 146 -9.65 -14.04 -0.17
N ALA A 147 -8.64 -13.39 -0.76
CA ALA A 147 -7.26 -13.85 -0.67
C ALA A 147 -6.66 -13.44 0.69
N PRO A 148 -5.91 -14.33 1.38
CA PRO A 148 -5.24 -13.96 2.62
C PRO A 148 -4.19 -12.90 2.33
N VAL A 149 -4.38 -11.72 2.91
CA VAL A 149 -3.32 -10.71 2.95
C VAL A 149 -2.25 -11.27 3.88
N SER A 150 -1.05 -11.56 3.36
CA SER A 150 0.11 -11.92 4.16
C SER A 150 0.56 -10.68 4.93
N ARG A 151 -0.20 -10.33 5.97
CA ARG A 151 0.21 -9.33 6.94
C ARG A 151 1.37 -9.94 7.71
N GLY A 152 2.59 -9.48 7.43
CA GLY A 152 3.73 -9.67 8.32
C GLY A 152 3.49 -8.93 9.63
N LEU A 153 2.52 -9.39 10.42
CA LEU A 153 2.30 -8.96 11.80
C LEU A 153 3.39 -9.65 12.61
N GLN A 154 4.52 -8.98 12.78
CA GLN A 154 5.50 -9.40 13.78
C GLN A 154 4.96 -9.04 15.18
N PRO A 155 4.97 -9.98 16.14
CA PRO A 155 4.50 -9.78 17.51
C PRO A 155 5.31 -8.74 18.29
#